data_AF-A0A149QHA9-F1
#
_entry.id   AF-A0A149QHA9-F1
#
_cell.length_a   1.000
_cell.length_b   1.000
_cell.length_c   1.000
_cell.angle_alpha   90.00
_cell.angle_beta   90.00
_cell.angle_gamma   90.00
#
_symmetry.space_group_name_H-M   'P 1'
#
loop_
_entity.id
_entity.type
_entity.pdbx_description
1 polymer ?
#
loop_
_entity_poly.entity_id
_entity_poly.type
_entity_poly.pdbx_seq_one_letter_code
_entity_poly.pdbx_strand_id
1 'polypeptide(L)'
;MALLLIAHVAHAADRLQLDSAGLSPAQQRLASQTLADVQSLLPDGLLAALPAQVRVRWTDDLPADVHGRTFAGHIALRRSLLGDSAPGARRARRSALVHELTHVADRTGANWSRSVRWRDLAGWQRKPWHLGRGDNDFRDRSPDAYELKDPAEYLAVNAEHFVLDSEFACRRPALAQWYQAHFGTPPSLPQSHCATALPLLQAESEEGAASLLQLDPARVYAVDYLFAEGSAQPMSRWGHSMLRLVICRPGRAPGPDCRLDLEYHRVLSFRAFVGDVQISNWRGLTGGYPSRLFVLPLQQVVDEYTKVELRGLQSLPLRLQRDEIASLLERTAQVHWSYDGRYYFVSNNCAVETAKLLQAGVPRLGEAGLAQLSPRGLKRRLARLGMLDERVLTDRNAAQSQGYYFASARDHYQQLFTVAATQLSLPARDVRGWLKLPAEQRAPWLLKGDLRASAGLLLLEQAAQRRAELRARDVLKRQLLAAANSAETRSLRGLLAQSGQWLRPGTLLQDGGYGLPLGDEQVLLSAAVATASAQAVPAWQALRVQLRQQLPAQQREEMDAIDANLAALGAHLRTQAAGPATGAAVR
;
A
#
# COMPACT_ATOMS: atom_id res chain seq x y z
N MET A 1 -28.07 53.97 34.88
CA MET A 1 -27.47 52.61 34.80
C MET A 1 -26.93 52.42 33.40
N ALA A 2 -25.61 52.52 33.28
CA ALA A 2 -24.87 52.18 32.07
C ALA A 2 -24.78 50.67 31.92
N LEU A 3 -24.84 50.16 30.69
CA LEU A 3 -24.10 48.96 30.32
C LEU A 3 -23.71 49.06 28.84
N LEU A 4 -22.44 49.40 28.65
CA LEU A 4 -21.73 49.33 27.39
C LEU A 4 -21.64 47.88 26.93
N LEU A 5 -22.17 47.58 25.74
CA LEU A 5 -21.71 46.48 24.91
C LEU A 5 -20.53 46.99 24.08
N ILE A 6 -19.32 46.97 24.66
CA ILE A 6 -18.10 47.02 23.88
C ILE A 6 -17.89 45.61 23.34
N ALA A 7 -18.16 45.43 22.05
CA ALA A 7 -17.65 44.30 21.30
C ALA A 7 -16.12 44.36 21.35
N HIS A 8 -15.49 43.36 21.97
CA HIS A 8 -14.06 43.13 21.86
C HIS A 8 -13.74 42.72 20.42
N VAL A 9 -13.56 43.69 19.54
CA VAL A 9 -12.73 43.51 18.35
C VAL A 9 -11.31 43.42 18.88
N ALA A 10 -10.84 42.20 19.17
CA ALA A 10 -9.42 41.97 19.41
C ALA A 10 -8.68 42.36 18.13
N HIS A 11 -8.15 43.58 18.07
CA HIS A 11 -7.07 43.89 17.14
C HIS A 11 -5.99 42.87 17.45
N ALA A 12 -5.75 41.93 16.54
CA ALA A 12 -4.60 41.06 16.61
C ALA A 12 -3.37 41.99 16.76
N ALA A 13 -2.76 41.99 17.94
CA ALA A 13 -1.54 42.75 18.16
C ALA A 13 -0.57 42.41 17.03
N ASP A 14 0.04 43.42 16.41
CA ASP A 14 0.94 43.22 15.27
C ASP A 14 2.13 42.36 15.72
N ARG A 15 2.04 41.05 15.45
CA ARG A 15 2.99 40.04 15.95
C ARG A 15 4.29 40.11 15.16
N LEU A 16 4.22 40.56 13.92
CA LEU A 16 5.36 40.59 12.99
C LEU A 16 5.85 42.03 12.86
N GLN A 17 7.13 42.26 13.14
CA GLN A 17 7.75 43.58 13.02
C GLN A 17 8.81 43.58 11.92
N LEU A 18 8.68 44.51 10.97
CA LEU A 18 9.68 44.69 9.94
C LEU A 18 10.93 45.37 10.53
N ASP A 19 12.09 44.73 10.35
CA ASP A 19 13.38 45.42 10.39
C ASP A 19 13.65 46.04 9.01
N SER A 20 13.48 47.35 8.91
CA SER A 20 13.61 48.11 7.66
C SER A 20 15.05 48.43 7.29
N ALA A 21 16.04 48.04 8.12
CA ALA A 21 17.44 48.37 7.90
C ALA A 21 17.92 47.87 6.53
N GLY A 22 18.54 48.77 5.76
CA GLY A 22 19.12 48.46 4.44
C GLY A 22 18.11 48.32 3.30
N LEU A 23 16.81 48.43 3.52
CA LEU A 23 15.77 48.29 2.49
C LEU A 23 15.41 49.61 1.80
N SER A 24 15.19 49.57 0.48
CA SER A 24 14.64 50.72 -0.27
C SER A 24 13.16 50.95 0.07
N PRO A 25 12.59 52.15 -0.17
CA PRO A 25 11.17 52.41 0.11
C PRO A 25 10.20 51.44 -0.57
N ALA A 26 10.52 50.98 -1.79
CA ALA A 26 9.72 49.97 -2.49
C ALA A 26 9.80 48.61 -1.80
N GLN A 27 11.01 48.19 -1.40
CA GLN A 27 11.23 46.94 -0.67
C GLN A 27 10.55 46.95 0.71
N GLN A 28 10.58 48.07 1.43
CA GLN A 28 9.90 48.22 2.72
C GLN A 28 8.38 48.06 2.58
N ARG A 29 7.77 48.65 1.54
CA ARG A 29 6.34 48.45 1.25
C ARG A 29 6.00 46.99 0.98
N LEU A 30 6.77 46.33 0.11
CA LEU A 30 6.55 44.93 -0.25
C LEU A 30 6.76 43.99 0.95
N ALA A 31 7.78 44.24 1.76
CA ALA A 31 8.04 43.51 3.00
C ALA A 31 6.90 43.68 4.00
N SER A 32 6.45 44.91 4.24
CA SER A 32 5.33 45.20 5.14
C SER A 32 4.03 44.53 4.67
N GLN A 33 3.75 44.59 3.36
CA GLN A 33 2.62 43.90 2.76
C GLN A 33 2.73 42.39 2.94
N THR A 34 3.92 41.81 2.77
CA THR A 34 4.15 40.36 2.96
C THR A 34 3.89 39.95 4.41
N LEU A 35 4.32 40.75 5.38
CA LEU A 35 4.07 40.50 6.80
C LEU A 35 2.57 40.54 7.12
N ALA A 36 1.88 41.60 6.70
CA ALA A 36 0.43 41.74 6.91
C ALA A 36 -0.36 40.62 6.21
N ASP A 37 0.00 40.31 4.97
CA ASP A 37 -0.57 39.22 4.19
C ASP A 37 -0.43 37.88 4.94
N VAL A 38 0.79 37.51 5.35
CA VAL A 38 1.02 36.25 6.05
C VAL A 38 0.29 36.24 7.39
N GLN A 39 0.36 37.29 8.19
CA GLN A 39 -0.33 37.35 9.47
C GLN A 39 -1.85 37.12 9.33
N SER A 40 -2.47 37.63 8.26
CA SER A 40 -3.89 37.39 7.98
C SER A 40 -4.23 35.94 7.60
N LEU A 41 -3.23 35.17 7.15
CA LEU A 41 -3.37 33.77 6.72
C LEU A 41 -3.05 32.78 7.84
N LEU A 42 -2.41 33.21 8.93
CA LEU A 42 -1.97 32.29 9.98
C LEU A 42 -3.16 31.80 10.81
N PRO A 43 -3.27 30.48 11.03
CA PRO A 43 -4.22 29.92 11.98
C PRO A 43 -3.96 30.38 13.44
N ASP A 44 -5.02 30.47 14.24
CA ASP A 44 -4.97 30.98 15.62
C ASP A 44 -4.00 30.23 16.54
N GLY A 45 -3.94 28.91 16.43
CA GLY A 45 -3.04 28.06 17.20
C GLY A 45 -1.56 28.28 16.84
N LEU A 46 -1.26 28.56 15.57
CA LEU A 46 0.09 28.95 15.17
C LEU A 46 0.44 30.34 15.70
N LEU A 47 -0.49 31.31 15.60
CA LEU A 47 -0.31 32.65 16.17
C LEU A 47 -0.09 32.61 17.70
N ALA A 48 -0.82 31.75 18.41
CA ALA A 48 -0.70 31.59 19.85
C ALA A 48 0.64 30.97 20.28
N ALA A 49 1.23 30.12 19.44
CA ALA A 49 2.53 29.51 19.67
C ALA A 49 3.72 30.45 19.37
N LEU A 50 3.49 31.58 18.70
CA LEU A 50 4.51 32.58 18.44
C LEU A 50 4.76 33.48 19.68
N PRO A 51 5.99 34.01 19.85
CA PRO A 51 6.25 35.01 20.87
C PRO A 51 5.43 36.29 20.64
N ALA A 52 5.41 37.18 21.63
CA ALA A 52 4.65 38.43 21.56
C ALA A 52 5.01 39.29 20.34
N GLN A 53 6.30 39.29 19.96
CA GLN A 53 6.81 39.98 18.79
C GLN A 53 7.88 39.12 18.10
N VAL A 54 7.83 39.06 16.78
CA VAL A 54 8.83 38.41 15.91
C VAL A 54 9.38 39.46 14.95
N ARG A 55 10.66 39.80 15.08
CA ARG A 55 11.31 40.73 14.15
C ARG A 55 11.71 40.00 12.86
N VAL A 56 11.39 40.56 11.70
CA VAL A 56 11.68 40.00 10.38
C VAL A 56 12.63 40.94 9.63
N ARG A 57 13.85 40.48 9.36
CA ARG A 57 14.88 41.20 8.59
C ARG A 57 15.02 40.58 7.21
N TRP A 58 15.33 41.40 6.20
CA TRP A 58 15.63 40.95 4.86
C TRP A 58 17.11 41.21 4.54
N THR A 59 17.85 40.18 4.12
CA THR A 59 19.32 40.22 4.06
C THR A 59 19.89 39.50 2.83
N ASP A 60 21.08 39.90 2.41
CA ASP A 60 21.84 39.25 1.33
C ASP A 60 22.84 38.19 1.88
N ASP A 61 23.12 38.22 3.19
CA ASP A 61 24.07 37.35 3.90
C ASP A 61 23.59 35.90 4.17
N LEU A 62 22.54 35.44 3.49
CA LEU A 62 22.08 34.04 3.60
C LEU A 62 22.75 33.16 2.54
N PRO A 63 23.02 31.87 2.82
CA PRO A 63 23.49 30.93 1.81
C PRO A 63 22.58 30.91 0.56
N ALA A 64 23.17 30.65 -0.60
CA ALA A 64 22.50 30.75 -1.91
C ALA A 64 21.33 29.78 -2.12
N ASP A 65 21.20 28.74 -1.29
CA ASP A 65 20.13 27.74 -1.26
C ASP A 65 19.11 27.94 -0.12
N VAL A 66 19.33 28.92 0.76
CA VAL A 66 18.48 29.22 1.93
C VAL A 66 17.62 30.48 1.74
N HIS A 67 16.29 30.31 1.72
CA HIS A 67 15.34 31.43 1.63
C HIS A 67 15.10 32.17 2.95
N GLY A 68 15.28 31.49 4.08
CA GLY A 68 15.06 32.05 5.41
C GLY A 68 15.88 31.36 6.48
N ARG A 69 16.05 32.01 7.62
CA ARG A 69 16.62 31.40 8.82
C ARG A 69 16.04 32.01 10.09
N THR A 70 15.62 31.13 10.99
CA THR A 70 15.13 31.48 12.32
C THR A 70 16.26 31.50 13.34
N PHE A 71 16.34 32.59 14.10
CA PHE A 71 17.22 32.81 15.25
C PHE A 71 16.38 33.06 16.52
N ALA A 72 17.05 33.17 17.68
CA ALA A 72 16.37 33.55 18.91
C ALA A 72 15.78 34.98 18.78
N GLY A 73 14.45 35.07 18.67
CA GLY A 73 13.71 36.33 18.64
C GLY A 73 13.64 37.07 17.31
N HIS A 74 14.25 36.57 16.22
CA HIS A 74 14.14 37.17 14.90
C HIS A 74 14.28 36.16 13.75
N ILE A 75 13.73 36.54 12.60
CA ILE A 75 13.78 35.82 11.32
C ILE A 75 14.61 36.65 10.34
N ALA A 76 15.52 36.00 9.61
CA ALA A 76 16.17 36.59 8.44
C ALA A 76 15.61 35.93 7.17
N LEU A 77 15.11 36.72 6.22
CA LEU A 77 14.68 36.26 4.90
C LEU A 77 15.61 36.80 3.81
N ARG A 78 15.73 36.06 2.72
CA ARG A 78 16.59 36.48 1.60
C ARG A 78 16.01 37.70 0.92
N ARG A 79 16.79 38.78 0.80
CA ARG A 79 16.34 40.04 0.21
C ARG A 79 15.94 39.92 -1.25
N SER A 80 16.56 39.03 -2.03
CA SER A 80 16.21 38.81 -3.44
C SER A 80 14.76 38.34 -3.65
N LEU A 81 14.12 37.78 -2.63
CA LEU A 81 12.69 37.45 -2.67
C LEU A 81 11.80 38.70 -2.79
N LEU A 82 12.30 39.90 -2.43
CA LEU A 82 11.60 41.18 -2.64
C LEU A 82 11.68 41.69 -4.11
N GLY A 83 12.12 40.85 -5.05
CA GLY A 83 11.96 41.11 -6.49
C GLY A 83 10.55 40.79 -6.95
N ASP A 84 9.88 41.72 -7.65
CA ASP A 84 8.47 41.59 -8.04
C ASP A 84 8.23 41.08 -9.46
N SER A 85 9.29 40.77 -10.23
CA SER A 85 9.19 40.51 -11.66
C SER A 85 9.00 39.04 -12.07
N ALA A 86 9.19 38.07 -11.15
CA ALA A 86 9.08 36.65 -11.49
C ALA A 86 7.68 36.08 -11.16
N PRO A 87 7.06 35.30 -12.06
CA PRO A 87 5.86 34.52 -11.74
C PRO A 87 6.08 33.68 -10.46
N GLY A 88 5.13 33.74 -9.52
CA GLY A 88 5.22 32.99 -8.26
C GLY A 88 6.02 33.66 -7.14
N ALA A 89 6.67 34.81 -7.37
CA ALA A 89 7.49 35.49 -6.36
C ALA A 89 6.72 35.81 -5.07
N ARG A 90 5.44 36.21 -5.18
CA ARG A 90 4.55 36.43 -4.02
C ARG A 90 4.35 35.17 -3.20
N ARG A 91 4.15 34.01 -3.85
CA ARG A 91 3.98 32.72 -3.16
C ARG A 91 5.29 32.33 -2.47
N ALA A 92 6.43 32.45 -3.16
CA ALA A 92 7.74 32.16 -2.58
C ALA A 92 8.05 32.99 -1.33
N ARG A 93 7.78 34.31 -1.36
CA ARG A 93 7.91 35.20 -0.20
C ARG A 93 7.07 34.75 0.99
N ARG A 94 5.79 34.42 0.75
CA ARG A 94 4.85 33.97 1.78
C ARG A 94 5.25 32.61 2.35
N SER A 95 5.64 31.66 1.49
CA SER A 95 6.20 30.36 1.87
C SER A 95 7.35 30.53 2.83
N ALA A 96 8.37 31.31 2.44
CA ALA A 96 9.56 31.51 3.25
C ALA A 96 9.22 32.10 4.64
N LEU A 97 8.29 33.04 4.72
CA LEU A 97 7.87 33.60 6.01
C LEU A 97 7.06 32.61 6.86
N VAL A 98 6.11 31.87 6.27
CA VAL A 98 5.34 30.83 6.99
C VAL A 98 6.26 29.71 7.50
N HIS A 99 7.24 29.30 6.69
CA HIS A 99 8.25 28.32 7.03
C HIS A 99 9.01 28.72 8.30
N GLU A 100 9.59 29.93 8.31
CA GLU A 100 10.36 30.42 9.44
C GLU A 100 9.50 30.65 10.69
N LEU A 101 8.27 31.14 10.53
CA LEU A 101 7.33 31.27 11.66
C LEU A 101 6.98 29.92 12.28
N THR A 102 6.86 28.87 11.45
CA THR A 102 6.65 27.50 11.94
C THR A 102 7.84 27.04 12.78
N HIS A 103 9.07 27.33 12.36
CA HIS A 103 10.26 27.06 13.17
C HIS A 103 10.31 27.87 14.48
N VAL A 104 9.91 29.15 14.45
CA VAL A 104 9.81 29.96 15.67
C VAL A 104 8.84 29.29 16.66
N ALA A 105 7.63 28.95 16.23
CA ALA A 105 6.63 28.30 17.08
C ALA A 105 7.12 26.94 17.62
N ASP A 106 7.69 26.11 16.75
CA ASP A 106 8.19 24.79 17.13
C ASP A 106 9.31 24.86 18.18
N ARG A 107 10.24 25.83 18.04
CA ARG A 107 11.39 26.02 18.94
C ARG A 107 11.06 26.74 20.24
N THR A 108 10.02 27.58 20.27
CA THR A 108 9.68 28.44 21.43
C THR A 108 8.79 27.77 22.47
N GLY A 109 8.30 26.55 22.19
CA GLY A 109 7.61 25.76 23.21
C GLY A 109 6.67 24.69 22.67
N ALA A 110 6.20 24.83 21.42
CA ALA A 110 5.23 23.90 20.87
C ALA A 110 5.82 22.48 20.69
N ASN A 111 7.11 22.37 20.32
CA ASN A 111 7.84 21.10 20.19
C ASN A 111 7.10 20.04 19.33
N TRP A 112 6.31 20.49 18.36
CA TRP A 112 5.50 19.67 17.49
C TRP A 112 6.33 18.67 16.69
N SER A 113 7.45 19.12 16.12
CA SER A 113 8.36 18.29 15.31
C SER A 113 8.96 17.11 16.10
N ARG A 114 9.02 17.23 17.43
CA ARG A 114 9.55 16.23 18.35
C ARG A 114 8.49 15.25 18.85
N SER A 115 7.21 15.54 18.64
CA SER A 115 6.13 14.67 19.08
C SER A 115 6.24 13.28 18.42
N VAL A 116 5.74 12.25 19.11
CA VAL A 116 5.75 10.87 18.59
C VAL A 116 4.85 10.77 17.36
N ARG A 117 3.65 11.35 17.46
CA ARG A 117 2.62 11.32 16.41
C ARG A 117 3.10 12.00 15.13
N TRP A 118 3.68 13.20 15.23
CA TRP A 118 4.20 13.91 14.07
C TRP A 118 5.25 13.09 13.33
N ARG A 119 6.26 12.57 14.04
CA ARG A 119 7.33 11.78 13.44
C ARG A 119 6.85 10.50 12.76
N ASP A 120 5.79 9.87 13.28
CA ASP A 120 5.18 8.70 12.64
C ASP A 120 4.41 9.08 11.36
N LEU A 121 3.69 10.20 11.37
CA LEU A 121 2.98 10.72 10.19
C LEU A 121 3.95 11.18 9.10
N ALA A 122 4.97 11.94 9.48
CA ALA A 122 5.98 12.55 8.62
C ALA A 122 6.95 11.55 8.00
N GLY A 123 7.04 10.32 8.51
CA GLY A 123 7.79 9.23 7.89
C GLY A 123 9.02 8.74 8.66
N TRP A 124 9.44 9.44 9.72
CA TRP A 124 10.49 8.97 10.65
C TRP A 124 9.94 7.94 11.63
N GLN A 125 9.45 6.82 11.12
CA GLN A 125 8.70 5.83 11.90
C GLN A 125 9.58 5.08 12.92
N ARG A 126 8.98 4.64 14.02
CA ARG A 126 9.66 3.83 15.05
C ARG A 126 10.13 2.48 14.48
N LYS A 127 11.38 2.13 14.78
CA LYS A 127 11.92 0.78 14.52
C LYS A 127 11.46 -0.22 15.60
N PRO A 128 11.43 -1.52 15.28
CA PRO A 128 11.25 -2.58 16.29
C PRO A 128 12.29 -2.53 17.42
N TRP A 129 11.94 -3.08 18.58
CA TRP A 129 12.83 -3.29 19.74
C TRP A 129 13.58 -2.05 20.26
N HIS A 130 12.91 -0.89 20.31
CA HIS A 130 13.50 0.35 20.82
C HIS A 130 14.76 0.83 20.07
N LEU A 131 14.97 0.36 18.83
CA LEU A 131 16.12 0.76 17.98
C LEU A 131 15.98 2.18 17.40
N GLY A 132 15.30 3.09 18.10
CA GLY A 132 15.04 4.45 17.63
C GLY A 132 14.06 4.52 16.45
N ARG A 133 14.36 5.40 15.49
CA ARG A 133 13.53 5.69 14.30
C ARG A 133 14.31 5.46 13.01
N GLY A 134 13.58 5.21 11.92
CA GLY A 134 14.14 5.10 10.57
C GLY A 134 14.31 6.44 9.88
N ASP A 135 14.95 6.39 8.71
CA ASP A 135 14.97 7.50 7.76
C ASP A 135 13.57 7.70 7.16
N ASN A 136 13.39 8.81 6.44
CA ASN A 136 12.16 9.08 5.72
C ASN A 136 12.15 8.39 4.35
N ASP A 137 11.22 7.47 4.17
CA ASP A 137 11.00 6.74 2.92
C ASP A 137 9.78 7.28 2.12
N PHE A 138 9.12 8.35 2.59
CA PHE A 138 8.03 9.03 1.87
C PHE A 138 8.56 10.00 0.81
N ARG A 139 9.30 9.46 -0.17
CA ARG A 139 10.09 10.23 -1.14
C ARG A 139 9.30 10.64 -2.37
N ASP A 140 8.24 9.90 -2.69
CA ASP A 140 7.47 10.13 -3.90
C ASP A 140 6.34 11.15 -3.67
N ARG A 141 6.03 11.91 -4.72
CA ARG A 141 4.99 12.96 -4.69
C ARG A 141 5.19 13.93 -3.52
N SER A 142 6.45 14.30 -3.31
CA SER A 142 6.87 15.36 -2.39
C SER A 142 6.65 16.72 -3.05
N PRO A 143 6.06 17.72 -2.36
CA PRO A 143 5.94 19.06 -2.91
C PRO A 143 7.30 19.77 -3.04
N ASP A 144 8.22 19.47 -2.12
CA ASP A 144 9.60 19.96 -2.11
C ASP A 144 10.46 18.93 -1.36
N ALA A 145 11.54 18.45 -2.00
CA ALA A 145 12.45 17.47 -1.43
C ALA A 145 13.11 17.95 -0.12
N TYR A 146 13.12 19.26 0.13
CA TYR A 146 13.59 19.85 1.38
C TYR A 146 12.83 19.35 2.62
N GLU A 147 11.56 18.95 2.47
CA GLU A 147 10.76 18.38 3.57
C GLU A 147 11.41 17.14 4.19
N LEU A 148 12.23 16.40 3.42
CA LEU A 148 12.81 15.12 3.83
C LEU A 148 14.09 15.26 4.66
N LYS A 149 14.59 16.49 4.89
CA LYS A 149 15.83 16.73 5.65
C LYS A 149 15.72 16.27 7.10
N ASP A 150 14.69 16.71 7.81
CA ASP A 150 14.41 16.31 9.19
C ASP A 150 12.94 16.60 9.58
N PRO A 151 12.46 16.11 10.73
CA PRO A 151 11.05 16.29 11.13
C PRO A 151 10.59 17.73 11.30
N ALA A 152 11.50 18.67 11.60
CA ALA A 152 11.16 20.09 11.73
C ALA A 152 11.03 20.74 10.36
N GLU A 153 11.87 20.37 9.40
CA GLU A 153 11.75 20.80 8.01
C GLU A 153 10.49 20.25 7.36
N TYR A 154 10.14 18.98 7.63
CA TYR A 154 8.88 18.41 7.16
C TYR A 154 7.68 19.21 7.69
N LEU A 155 7.75 19.70 8.94
CA LEU A 155 6.69 20.51 9.56
C LEU A 155 6.59 21.89 8.94
N ALA A 156 7.72 22.54 8.70
CA ALA A 156 7.75 23.87 8.12
C ALA A 156 7.30 23.85 6.65
N VAL A 157 7.87 22.95 5.82
CA VAL A 157 7.46 22.82 4.40
C VAL A 157 5.96 22.51 4.29
N ASN A 158 5.44 21.54 5.04
CA ASN A 158 4.02 21.22 4.94
C ASN A 158 3.10 22.30 5.53
N ALA A 159 3.60 23.14 6.47
CA ALA A 159 2.85 24.29 6.96
C ALA A 159 2.67 25.37 5.87
N GLU A 160 3.67 25.55 5.00
CA GLU A 160 3.55 26.45 3.84
C GLU A 160 2.36 26.05 2.97
N HIS A 161 2.23 24.76 2.66
CA HIS A 161 1.12 24.26 1.87
C HIS A 161 -0.19 24.29 2.64
N PHE A 162 -0.20 23.90 3.92
CA PHE A 162 -1.40 23.96 4.75
C PHE A 162 -2.03 25.38 4.81
N VAL A 163 -1.18 26.42 4.83
CA VAL A 163 -1.62 27.82 4.91
C VAL A 163 -1.91 28.45 3.54
N LEU A 164 -1.22 28.01 2.48
CA LEU A 164 -1.24 28.68 1.16
C LEU A 164 -1.93 27.89 0.05
N ASP A 165 -2.20 26.60 0.24
CA ASP A 165 -2.76 25.71 -0.77
C ASP A 165 -4.13 25.17 -0.33
N SER A 166 -5.18 25.61 -1.02
CA SER A 166 -6.56 25.20 -0.76
C SER A 166 -6.81 23.71 -1.02
N GLU A 167 -5.92 23.00 -1.70
CA GLU A 167 -6.05 21.56 -1.98
C GLU A 167 -5.27 20.69 -0.98
N PHE A 168 -4.51 21.28 -0.05
CA PHE A 168 -3.64 20.52 0.86
C PHE A 168 -4.41 19.46 1.67
N ALA A 169 -5.63 19.77 2.11
CA ALA A 169 -6.48 18.83 2.84
C ALA A 169 -6.85 17.58 2.01
N CYS A 170 -6.98 17.72 0.68
CA CYS A 170 -7.27 16.60 -0.20
C CYS A 170 -5.98 15.84 -0.59
N ARG A 171 -4.85 16.54 -0.72
CA ARG A 171 -3.56 15.96 -1.09
C ARG A 171 -2.91 15.20 0.08
N ARG A 172 -3.01 15.72 1.30
CA ARG A 172 -2.37 15.17 2.51
C ARG A 172 -3.35 15.18 3.70
N PRO A 173 -4.44 14.39 3.65
CA PRO A 173 -5.55 14.47 4.62
C PRO A 173 -5.11 14.24 6.07
N ALA A 174 -4.29 13.21 6.33
CA ALA A 174 -3.81 12.92 7.67
C ALA A 174 -2.92 14.03 8.26
N LEU A 175 -2.15 14.73 7.42
CA LEU A 175 -1.34 15.87 7.86
C LEU A 175 -2.23 17.10 8.07
N ALA A 176 -3.19 17.35 7.18
CA ALA A 176 -4.15 18.44 7.32
C ALA A 176 -4.99 18.32 8.60
N GLN A 177 -5.47 17.13 8.94
CA GLN A 177 -6.14 16.86 10.22
C GLN A 177 -5.21 17.16 11.40
N TRP A 178 -3.94 16.75 11.32
CA TRP A 178 -2.96 17.04 12.37
C TRP A 178 -2.72 18.55 12.51
N TYR A 179 -2.52 19.27 11.40
CA TYR A 179 -2.37 20.73 11.42
C TYR A 179 -3.62 21.41 11.95
N GLN A 180 -4.81 21.02 11.53
CA GLN A 180 -6.05 21.61 12.03
C GLN A 180 -6.19 21.43 13.54
N ALA A 181 -5.77 20.28 14.08
CA ALA A 181 -5.82 20.01 15.52
C ALA A 181 -4.80 20.84 16.35
N HIS A 182 -3.69 21.29 15.76
CA HIS A 182 -2.62 21.99 16.48
C HIS A 182 -2.52 23.49 16.15
N PHE A 183 -2.71 23.84 14.87
CA PHE A 183 -2.66 25.20 14.35
C PHE A 183 -4.06 25.81 14.33
N GLY A 184 -5.11 25.01 14.17
CA GLY A 184 -6.45 25.51 13.86
C GLY A 184 -6.69 25.63 12.35
N THR A 185 -7.82 26.22 11.97
CA THR A 185 -8.22 26.35 10.56
C THR A 185 -7.63 27.64 9.96
N PRO A 186 -6.98 27.59 8.79
CA PRO A 186 -6.54 28.80 8.08
C PRO A 186 -7.75 29.70 7.77
N PRO A 187 -7.75 30.97 8.20
CA PRO A 187 -8.93 31.83 8.14
C PRO A 187 -9.34 32.26 6.73
N SER A 188 -8.43 32.22 5.76
CA SER A 188 -8.64 32.78 4.42
C SER A 188 -8.65 31.74 3.29
N LEU A 189 -8.48 30.46 3.60
CA LEU A 189 -8.57 29.41 2.58
C LEU A 189 -10.03 28.97 2.41
N PRO A 190 -10.52 28.79 1.18
CA PRO A 190 -11.83 28.21 0.96
C PRO A 190 -11.85 26.78 1.47
N GLN A 191 -13.01 26.32 1.94
CA GLN A 191 -13.19 24.93 2.34
C GLN A 191 -12.99 24.02 1.12
N SER A 192 -12.07 23.07 1.23
CA SER A 192 -11.78 22.12 0.16
C SER A 192 -12.93 21.13 -0.03
N HIS A 193 -13.34 20.91 -1.27
CA HIS A 193 -14.27 19.83 -1.63
C HIS A 193 -13.48 18.61 -2.10
N CYS A 194 -13.08 17.75 -1.17
CA CYS A 194 -12.32 16.55 -1.49
C CYS A 194 -13.24 15.43 -2.01
N ALA A 195 -12.78 14.72 -3.04
CA ALA A 195 -13.42 13.47 -3.44
C ALA A 195 -13.41 12.47 -2.27
N THR A 196 -14.53 11.80 -2.04
CA THR A 196 -14.65 10.81 -0.95
C THR A 196 -13.90 9.53 -1.25
N ALA A 197 -13.80 9.15 -2.53
CA ALA A 197 -13.11 7.94 -2.95
C ALA A 197 -11.58 8.13 -2.93
N LEU A 198 -10.89 7.11 -2.43
CA LEU A 198 -9.43 7.05 -2.39
C LEU A 198 -8.90 6.37 -3.66
N PRO A 199 -8.06 7.05 -4.47
CA PRO A 199 -7.46 6.44 -5.65
C PRO A 199 -6.36 5.47 -5.22
N LEU A 200 -6.45 4.21 -5.64
CA LEU A 200 -5.44 3.18 -5.39
C LEU A 200 -5.15 2.43 -6.69
N LEU A 201 -3.88 2.32 -7.07
CA LEU A 201 -3.49 1.47 -8.19
C LEU A 201 -3.51 0.01 -7.74
N GLN A 202 -4.30 -0.82 -8.41
CA GLN A 202 -4.42 -2.25 -8.13
C GLN A 202 -3.89 -3.08 -9.30
N ALA A 203 -3.35 -4.26 -8.98
CA ALA A 203 -3.12 -5.30 -9.98
C ALA A 203 -4.44 -5.99 -10.30
N GLU A 204 -4.65 -6.34 -11.56
CA GLU A 204 -5.79 -7.13 -12.00
C GLU A 204 -5.46 -8.63 -11.98
N SER A 205 -6.49 -9.46 -12.24
CA SER A 205 -6.32 -10.92 -12.26
C SER A 205 -5.43 -11.40 -13.42
N GLU A 206 -5.38 -10.64 -14.52
CA GLU A 206 -4.51 -10.91 -15.67
C GLU A 206 -3.10 -10.37 -15.42
N GLU A 207 -2.08 -11.17 -15.73
CA GLU A 207 -0.69 -10.74 -15.53
C GLU A 207 -0.34 -9.56 -16.44
N GLY A 208 0.19 -8.50 -15.84
CA GLY A 208 0.52 -7.25 -16.53
C GLY A 208 -0.61 -6.23 -16.58
N ALA A 209 -1.85 -6.61 -16.24
CA ALA A 209 -2.97 -5.68 -16.15
C ALA A 209 -3.00 -4.96 -14.80
N ALA A 210 -3.33 -3.67 -14.84
CA ALA A 210 -3.52 -2.82 -13.69
C ALA A 210 -4.68 -1.85 -13.94
N SER A 211 -5.28 -1.34 -12.87
CA SER A 211 -6.34 -0.32 -12.93
C SER A 211 -6.28 0.64 -11.75
N LEU A 212 -6.89 1.82 -11.92
CA LEU A 212 -7.07 2.77 -10.84
C LEU A 212 -8.39 2.47 -10.10
N LEU A 213 -8.30 1.86 -8.93
CA LEU A 213 -9.42 1.63 -8.04
C LEU A 213 -9.84 2.94 -7.36
N GLN A 214 -11.12 3.27 -7.47
CA GLN A 214 -11.76 4.31 -6.66
C GLN A 214 -12.37 3.67 -5.42
N LEU A 215 -11.62 3.60 -4.32
CA LEU A 215 -12.06 2.97 -3.09
C LEU A 215 -12.90 3.94 -2.27
N ASP A 216 -14.20 3.69 -2.17
CA ASP A 216 -15.09 4.40 -1.24
C ASP A 216 -14.90 3.86 0.20
N PRO A 217 -14.38 4.67 1.15
CA PRO A 217 -14.21 4.27 2.54
C PRO A 217 -15.52 3.85 3.22
N ALA A 218 -16.66 4.42 2.81
CA ALA A 218 -17.95 4.11 3.42
C ALA A 218 -18.35 2.64 3.20
N ARG A 219 -17.93 2.03 2.08
CA ARG A 219 -18.20 0.62 1.74
C ARG A 219 -17.32 -0.37 2.48
N VAL A 220 -16.23 0.05 3.12
CA VAL A 220 -15.35 -0.84 3.87
C VAL A 220 -15.99 -1.15 5.22
N TYR A 221 -16.60 -2.32 5.36
CA TYR A 221 -17.27 -2.75 6.59
C TYR A 221 -16.28 -3.04 7.72
N ALA A 222 -15.20 -3.77 7.41
CA ALA A 222 -14.21 -4.20 8.38
C ALA A 222 -12.81 -4.32 7.73
N VAL A 223 -11.78 -4.32 8.58
CA VAL A 223 -10.42 -4.69 8.19
C VAL A 223 -10.01 -5.91 9.00
N ASP A 224 -9.57 -6.95 8.31
CA ASP A 224 -9.09 -8.17 8.93
C ASP A 224 -7.56 -8.24 8.83
N TYR A 225 -6.91 -8.74 9.88
CA TYR A 225 -5.54 -9.22 9.80
C TYR A 225 -5.53 -10.54 9.05
N LEU A 226 -5.04 -10.52 7.81
CA LEU A 226 -4.95 -11.69 6.94
C LEU A 226 -3.59 -12.36 7.13
N PHE A 227 -3.60 -13.59 7.63
CA PHE A 227 -2.41 -14.33 8.01
C PHE A 227 -2.29 -15.64 7.22
N ALA A 228 -1.22 -15.77 6.45
CA ALA A 228 -0.86 -17.04 5.84
C ALA A 228 -0.09 -17.91 6.83
N GLU A 229 -0.63 -19.09 7.15
CA GLU A 229 -0.05 -20.02 8.12
C GLU A 229 1.34 -20.48 7.69
N GLY A 230 2.26 -20.74 8.60
CA GLY A 230 3.64 -21.10 8.23
C GLY A 230 3.72 -22.44 7.47
N SER A 231 4.70 -22.58 6.57
CA SER A 231 4.98 -23.84 5.85
C SER A 231 6.29 -24.49 6.31
N ALA A 232 6.60 -25.68 5.77
CA ALA A 232 7.86 -26.38 6.04
C ALA A 232 9.09 -25.69 5.41
N GLN A 233 8.89 -24.75 4.46
CA GLN A 233 10.00 -24.04 3.82
C GLN A 233 10.59 -22.96 4.74
N PRO A 234 11.92 -22.85 4.88
CA PRO A 234 12.58 -21.95 5.85
C PRO A 234 12.09 -20.49 5.84
N MET A 235 11.90 -19.90 4.64
CA MET A 235 11.45 -18.51 4.48
C MET A 235 9.96 -18.31 4.81
N SER A 236 9.15 -19.35 4.68
CA SER A 236 7.69 -19.31 4.90
C SER A 236 7.27 -19.88 6.26
N ARG A 237 8.21 -20.36 7.09
CA ARG A 237 7.95 -20.93 8.42
C ARG A 237 7.24 -19.97 9.38
N TRP A 238 7.50 -18.69 9.24
CA TRP A 238 7.01 -17.64 10.15
C TRP A 238 5.64 -17.08 9.76
N GLY A 239 5.11 -17.51 8.60
CA GLY A 239 3.88 -16.99 8.02
C GLY A 239 4.09 -15.75 7.16
N HIS A 240 3.01 -15.21 6.60
CA HIS A 240 2.99 -13.91 5.92
C HIS A 240 1.82 -13.08 6.44
N SER A 241 2.04 -11.78 6.66
CA SER A 241 1.01 -10.86 7.18
C SER A 241 0.57 -9.87 6.12
N MET A 242 -0.74 -9.68 6.05
CA MET A 242 -1.42 -8.75 5.15
C MET A 242 -2.63 -8.16 5.89
N LEU A 243 -3.30 -7.18 5.28
CA LEU A 243 -4.61 -6.71 5.72
C LEU A 243 -5.64 -6.99 4.63
N ARG A 244 -6.79 -7.55 4.98
CA ARG A 244 -7.94 -7.68 4.06
C ARG A 244 -8.93 -6.55 4.37
N LEU A 245 -9.28 -5.80 3.33
CA LEU A 245 -10.41 -4.89 3.32
C LEU A 245 -11.67 -5.70 3.01
N VAL A 246 -12.61 -5.76 3.96
CA VAL A 246 -13.94 -6.34 3.78
C VAL A 246 -14.84 -5.24 3.22
N ILE A 247 -15.11 -5.32 1.93
CA ILE A 247 -15.75 -4.29 1.12
C ILE A 247 -17.10 -4.81 0.67
N CYS A 248 -18.16 -4.10 1.02
CA CYS A 248 -19.51 -4.42 0.58
C CYS A 248 -19.65 -4.21 -0.92
N ARG A 249 -20.40 -5.08 -1.60
CA ARG A 249 -20.79 -4.86 -3.00
C ARG A 249 -21.53 -3.52 -3.16
N PRO A 250 -21.48 -2.88 -4.35
CA PRO A 250 -22.22 -1.64 -4.59
C PRO A 250 -23.72 -1.79 -4.24
N GLY A 251 -24.29 -0.78 -3.60
CA GLY A 251 -25.69 -0.78 -3.16
C GLY A 251 -26.00 -1.57 -1.89
N ARG A 252 -25.04 -2.32 -1.32
CA ARG A 252 -25.22 -3.00 -0.03
C ARG A 252 -24.84 -2.09 1.13
N ALA A 253 -25.73 -1.97 2.13
CA ALA A 253 -25.44 -1.30 3.39
C ALA A 253 -24.31 -2.04 4.16
N PRO A 254 -23.34 -1.33 4.76
CA PRO A 254 -22.27 -1.96 5.53
C PRO A 254 -22.78 -2.84 6.67
N GLY A 255 -22.35 -4.11 6.68
CA GLY A 255 -22.76 -5.09 7.67
C GLY A 255 -22.03 -6.44 7.53
N PRO A 256 -22.31 -7.42 8.42
CA PRO A 256 -21.64 -8.72 8.44
C PRO A 256 -21.67 -9.47 7.10
N ASP A 257 -22.78 -9.36 6.37
CA ASP A 257 -22.97 -10.02 5.07
C ASP A 257 -21.95 -9.59 4.00
N CYS A 258 -21.33 -8.42 4.14
CA CYS A 258 -20.27 -7.98 3.24
C CYS A 258 -19.10 -8.96 3.21
N ARG A 259 -18.91 -9.79 4.25
CA ARG A 259 -17.87 -10.84 4.29
C ARG A 259 -18.00 -11.87 3.17
N LEU A 260 -19.18 -12.04 2.59
CA LEU A 260 -19.44 -12.96 1.48
C LEU A 260 -19.31 -12.29 0.10
N ASP A 261 -19.14 -10.96 0.04
CA ASP A 261 -18.93 -10.21 -1.20
C ASP A 261 -17.44 -10.31 -1.66
N LEU A 262 -16.88 -11.53 -1.73
CA LEU A 262 -15.44 -11.81 -1.88
C LEU A 262 -14.77 -11.12 -3.08
N GLU A 263 -15.51 -10.94 -4.17
CA GLU A 263 -15.06 -10.29 -5.40
C GLU A 263 -14.59 -8.83 -5.18
N TYR A 264 -15.24 -8.12 -4.25
CA TYR A 264 -14.94 -6.72 -3.97
C TYR A 264 -13.82 -6.53 -2.96
N HIS A 265 -13.44 -7.59 -2.25
CA HIS A 265 -12.40 -7.51 -1.23
C HIS A 265 -11.04 -7.24 -1.83
N ARG A 266 -10.24 -6.47 -1.09
CA ARG A 266 -8.86 -6.14 -1.44
C ARG A 266 -7.92 -6.52 -0.33
N VAL A 267 -6.71 -6.91 -0.70
CA VAL A 267 -5.64 -7.27 0.22
C VAL A 267 -4.55 -6.22 0.08
N LEU A 268 -4.25 -5.56 1.19
CA LEU A 268 -3.11 -4.69 1.37
C LEU A 268 -1.92 -5.55 1.79
N SER A 269 -0.91 -5.66 0.93
CA SER A 269 0.25 -6.51 1.18
C SER A 269 1.55 -5.76 0.93
N PHE A 270 2.42 -5.73 1.92
CA PHE A 270 3.83 -5.42 1.70
C PHE A 270 4.52 -6.69 1.24
N ARG A 271 5.03 -6.68 0.02
CA ARG A 271 5.80 -7.77 -0.55
C ARG A 271 7.14 -7.20 -0.97
N ALA A 272 8.21 -7.97 -0.82
CA ALA A 272 9.39 -7.70 -1.64
C ALA A 272 8.90 -7.80 -3.08
N PHE A 273 8.98 -6.72 -3.86
CA PHE A 273 8.64 -6.82 -5.28
C PHE A 273 9.59 -7.85 -5.89
N VAL A 274 9.05 -9.04 -6.19
CA VAL A 274 9.76 -10.04 -6.98
C VAL A 274 9.39 -9.82 -8.43
N GLY A 275 9.80 -8.67 -8.94
CA GLY A 275 10.04 -8.56 -10.38
C GLY A 275 11.38 -9.19 -10.71
N ASP A 276 11.64 -10.43 -10.26
CA ASP A 276 13.01 -10.90 -10.18
C ASP A 276 13.17 -12.36 -10.65
N VAL A 277 13.86 -12.45 -11.78
CA VAL A 277 14.78 -13.52 -12.14
C VAL A 277 15.77 -13.79 -10.98
N GLN A 278 15.86 -12.94 -9.96
CA GLN A 278 16.82 -13.08 -8.88
C GLN A 278 16.23 -12.76 -7.48
N ILE A 279 15.55 -13.72 -6.84
CA ILE A 279 15.59 -13.75 -5.36
C ILE A 279 17.01 -14.14 -5.00
N SER A 280 17.87 -13.15 -4.74
CA SER A 280 19.13 -13.38 -4.06
C SER A 280 18.86 -13.32 -2.57
N ASN A 281 19.02 -14.45 -1.87
CA ASN A 281 18.92 -14.50 -0.41
C ASN A 281 19.82 -13.46 0.26
N TRP A 282 20.94 -13.09 -0.38
CA TRP A 282 21.84 -12.03 0.06
C TRP A 282 21.23 -10.63 -0.03
N ARG A 283 20.56 -10.28 -1.14
CA ARG A 283 19.86 -8.99 -1.28
C ARG A 283 18.70 -8.83 -0.30
N GLY A 284 18.01 -9.92 0.03
CA GLY A 284 16.95 -9.93 1.06
C GLY A 284 17.47 -9.74 2.48
N LEU A 285 18.75 -10.04 2.73
CA LEU A 285 19.44 -9.79 4.00
C LEU A 285 20.05 -8.38 4.08
N THR A 286 20.46 -7.79 2.96
CA THR A 286 21.05 -6.44 2.89
C THR A 286 20.07 -5.31 2.57
N GLY A 287 18.81 -5.62 2.26
CA GLY A 287 17.76 -4.62 2.00
C GLY A 287 17.65 -4.15 0.55
N GLY A 288 18.06 -4.99 -0.40
CA GLY A 288 18.11 -4.66 -1.83
C GLY A 288 16.77 -4.77 -2.56
N TYR A 289 15.63 -4.90 -1.86
CA TYR A 289 14.30 -4.93 -2.45
C TYR A 289 13.49 -3.71 -2.00
N PRO A 290 12.72 -3.05 -2.88
CA PRO A 290 11.82 -2.00 -2.46
C PRO A 290 10.69 -2.58 -1.61
N SER A 291 10.33 -1.88 -0.54
CA SER A 291 9.18 -2.15 0.31
C SER A 291 8.05 -1.21 -0.08
N ARG A 292 7.03 -1.76 -0.75
CA ARG A 292 5.90 -0.98 -1.28
C ARG A 292 4.59 -1.67 -0.94
N LEU A 293 3.52 -0.88 -0.89
CA LEU A 293 2.18 -1.37 -0.56
C LEU A 293 1.40 -1.76 -1.80
N PHE A 294 1.13 -3.05 -1.94
CA PHE A 294 0.34 -3.60 -3.04
C PHE A 294 -1.13 -3.70 -2.66
N VAL A 295 -2.00 -3.41 -3.62
CA VAL A 295 -3.45 -3.64 -3.53
C VAL A 295 -3.81 -4.76 -4.49
N LEU A 296 -4.24 -5.90 -3.94
CA LEU A 296 -4.50 -7.12 -4.69
C LEU A 296 -5.95 -7.59 -4.51
N PRO A 297 -6.59 -8.19 -5.52
CA PRO A 297 -7.85 -8.91 -5.35
C PRO A 297 -7.71 -10.04 -4.33
N LEU A 298 -8.70 -10.21 -3.44
CA LEU A 298 -8.68 -11.28 -2.43
C LEU A 298 -8.54 -12.67 -3.06
N GLN A 299 -9.26 -12.93 -4.14
CA GLN A 299 -9.26 -14.25 -4.79
C GLN A 299 -7.86 -14.66 -5.26
N GLN A 300 -7.08 -13.71 -5.79
CA GLN A 300 -5.70 -13.96 -6.21
C GLN A 300 -4.84 -14.42 -5.02
N VAL A 301 -4.94 -13.74 -3.88
CA VAL A 301 -4.20 -14.08 -2.66
C VAL A 301 -4.66 -15.43 -2.08
N VAL A 302 -5.97 -15.70 -2.10
CA VAL A 302 -6.52 -16.98 -1.67
C VAL A 302 -5.97 -18.12 -2.53
N ASP A 303 -6.00 -17.98 -3.86
CA ASP A 303 -5.49 -18.99 -4.78
C ASP A 303 -3.99 -19.22 -4.63
N GLU A 304 -3.20 -18.15 -4.50
CA GLU A 304 -1.75 -18.19 -4.26
C GLU A 304 -1.42 -19.03 -3.01
N TYR A 305 -2.02 -18.73 -1.87
CA TYR A 305 -1.65 -19.44 -0.64
C TYR A 305 -2.32 -20.81 -0.51
N THR A 306 -3.60 -20.93 -0.84
CA THR A 306 -4.36 -22.16 -0.54
C THR A 306 -4.14 -23.27 -1.57
N LYS A 307 -3.98 -22.91 -2.85
CA LYS A 307 -3.85 -23.86 -3.97
C LYS A 307 -2.41 -24.02 -4.44
N VAL A 308 -1.63 -22.94 -4.47
CA VAL A 308 -0.25 -22.97 -4.98
C VAL A 308 0.73 -23.30 -3.85
N GLU A 309 0.75 -22.53 -2.76
CA GLU A 309 1.62 -22.80 -1.62
C GLU A 309 1.10 -23.90 -0.68
N LEU A 310 -0.16 -24.30 -0.83
CA LEU A 310 -0.84 -25.31 0.00
C LEU A 310 -0.75 -24.99 1.51
N ARG A 311 -1.14 -23.75 1.86
CA ARG A 311 -1.18 -23.18 3.20
C ARG A 311 -2.58 -22.63 3.50
N GLY A 312 -3.02 -22.73 4.75
CA GLY A 312 -4.26 -22.08 5.19
C GLY A 312 -4.08 -20.57 5.32
N LEU A 313 -5.17 -19.82 5.08
CA LEU A 313 -5.26 -18.39 5.35
C LEU A 313 -6.28 -18.13 6.46
N GLN A 314 -5.87 -17.38 7.46
CA GLN A 314 -6.72 -16.90 8.55
C GLN A 314 -7.09 -15.43 8.31
N SER A 315 -8.38 -15.11 8.27
CA SER A 315 -8.90 -13.74 8.15
C SER A 315 -9.49 -13.32 9.49
N LEU A 316 -8.69 -12.62 10.30
CA LEU A 316 -9.00 -12.32 11.69
C LEU A 316 -9.46 -10.87 11.86
N PRO A 317 -10.70 -10.61 12.30
CA PRO A 317 -11.21 -9.25 12.39
C PRO A 317 -10.42 -8.38 13.36
N LEU A 318 -10.03 -7.19 12.90
CA LEU A 318 -9.55 -6.13 13.78
C LEU A 318 -10.74 -5.39 14.36
N ARG A 319 -10.73 -5.14 15.68
CA ARG A 319 -11.81 -4.45 16.40
C ARG A 319 -11.71 -2.93 16.21
N LEU A 320 -11.79 -2.45 14.97
CA LEU A 320 -11.68 -1.03 14.61
C LEU A 320 -13.05 -0.32 14.63
N GLN A 321 -13.06 0.94 15.02
CA GLN A 321 -14.20 1.84 14.86
C GLN A 321 -14.26 2.39 13.42
N ARG A 322 -15.39 2.99 13.03
CA ARG A 322 -15.62 3.47 11.66
C ARG A 322 -14.66 4.59 11.24
N ASP A 323 -14.42 5.53 12.13
CA ASP A 323 -13.44 6.61 11.99
C ASP A 323 -12.00 6.06 11.90
N GLU A 324 -11.67 5.03 12.67
CA GLU A 324 -10.36 4.38 12.60
C GLU A 324 -10.15 3.60 11.29
N ILE A 325 -11.20 2.98 10.74
CA ILE A 325 -11.15 2.39 9.40
C ILE A 325 -10.87 3.50 8.38
N ALA A 326 -11.60 4.62 8.44
CA ALA A 326 -11.38 5.74 7.53
C ALA A 326 -9.94 6.28 7.62
N SER A 327 -9.42 6.54 8.83
CA SER A 327 -8.06 7.02 9.04
C SER A 327 -6.99 6.01 8.55
N LEU A 328 -7.23 4.70 8.75
CA LEU A 328 -6.36 3.65 8.22
C LEU A 328 -6.36 3.61 6.69
N LEU A 329 -7.51 3.85 6.05
CA LEU A 329 -7.62 3.89 4.59
C LEU A 329 -6.96 5.14 4.00
N GLU A 330 -7.11 6.30 4.63
CA GLU A 330 -6.38 7.52 4.26
C GLU A 330 -4.86 7.30 4.36
N ARG A 331 -4.40 6.70 5.46
CA ARG A 331 -2.97 6.36 5.62
C ARG A 331 -2.51 5.33 4.59
N THR A 332 -3.37 4.37 4.24
CA THR A 332 -3.11 3.38 3.18
C THR A 332 -2.88 4.08 1.84
N ALA A 333 -3.75 5.04 1.47
CA ALA A 333 -3.59 5.80 0.24
C ALA A 333 -2.28 6.61 0.24
N GLN A 334 -1.96 7.30 1.35
CA GLN A 334 -0.70 8.03 1.48
C GLN A 334 0.53 7.11 1.30
N VAL A 335 0.56 5.97 2.00
CA VAL A 335 1.66 5.00 1.88
C VAL A 335 1.75 4.46 0.46
N HIS A 336 0.61 4.13 -0.16
CA HIS A 336 0.58 3.61 -1.52
C HIS A 336 1.19 4.60 -2.54
N TRP A 337 0.90 5.90 -2.42
CA TRP A 337 1.35 6.92 -3.37
C TRP A 337 2.75 7.49 -3.11
N SER A 338 3.19 7.53 -1.86
CA SER A 338 4.41 8.28 -1.48
C SER A 338 5.55 7.44 -0.92
N TYR A 339 5.30 6.20 -0.48
CA TYR A 339 6.29 5.38 0.23
C TYR A 339 7.11 4.48 -0.70
N ASP A 340 8.43 4.62 -0.65
CA ASP A 340 9.40 3.77 -1.37
C ASP A 340 10.51 3.32 -0.41
N GLY A 341 10.17 2.40 0.50
CA GLY A 341 11.07 1.91 1.54
C GLY A 341 12.00 0.79 1.09
N ARG A 342 12.81 0.29 2.04
CA ARG A 342 13.70 -0.87 1.83
C ARG A 342 13.20 -2.10 2.58
N TYR A 343 12.97 -3.20 1.87
CA TYR A 343 12.46 -4.46 2.41
C TYR A 343 13.60 -5.39 2.81
N TYR A 344 13.54 -5.92 4.03
CA TYR A 344 14.50 -6.88 4.59
C TYR A 344 13.75 -8.09 5.13
N PHE A 345 14.22 -9.31 4.89
CA PHE A 345 13.52 -10.52 5.36
C PHE A 345 13.45 -10.63 6.89
N VAL A 346 14.48 -10.16 7.58
CA VAL A 346 14.62 -10.31 9.04
C VAL A 346 14.19 -9.07 9.82
N SER A 347 14.15 -7.89 9.21
CA SER A 347 13.84 -6.62 9.88
C SER A 347 12.61 -5.94 9.26
N ASN A 348 12.80 -5.03 8.31
CA ASN A 348 11.72 -4.31 7.63
C ASN A 348 10.97 -5.21 6.64
N ASN A 349 10.24 -6.19 7.17
CA ASN A 349 9.45 -7.17 6.41
C ASN A 349 7.95 -6.84 6.48
N CYS A 350 7.13 -7.71 5.89
CA CYS A 350 5.69 -7.60 5.86
C CYS A 350 5.05 -7.35 7.23
N ALA A 351 5.57 -7.94 8.32
CA ALA A 351 5.03 -7.72 9.66
C ALA A 351 5.36 -6.34 10.19
N VAL A 352 6.59 -5.88 9.99
CA VAL A 352 7.01 -4.54 10.43
C VAL A 352 6.28 -3.45 9.66
N GLU A 353 6.13 -3.61 8.35
CA GLU A 353 5.43 -2.64 7.50
C GLU A 353 3.92 -2.61 7.79
N THR A 354 3.28 -3.77 7.97
CA THR A 354 1.88 -3.83 8.42
C THR A 354 1.72 -3.18 9.80
N ALA A 355 2.66 -3.40 10.73
CA ALA A 355 2.62 -2.76 12.04
C ALA A 355 2.79 -1.23 11.95
N LYS A 356 3.69 -0.73 11.10
CA LYS A 356 3.87 0.70 10.83
C LYS A 356 2.59 1.34 10.26
N LEU A 357 1.97 0.68 9.29
CA LEU A 357 0.71 1.12 8.69
C LEU A 357 -0.40 1.21 9.76
N LEU A 358 -0.59 0.16 10.56
CA LEU A 358 -1.59 0.14 11.64
C LEU A 358 -1.32 1.19 12.72
N GLN A 359 -0.07 1.38 13.16
CA GLN A 359 0.29 2.38 14.18
C GLN A 359 0.06 3.82 13.68
N ALA A 360 0.34 4.09 12.42
CA ALA A 360 0.14 5.41 11.84
C ALA A 360 -1.35 5.68 11.52
N GLY A 361 -2.05 4.69 10.99
CA GLY A 361 -3.47 4.80 10.59
C GLY A 361 -4.47 4.65 11.73
N VAL A 362 -4.10 4.07 12.87
CA VAL A 362 -4.99 3.87 14.03
C VAL A 362 -4.30 4.42 15.29
N PRO A 363 -4.62 5.66 15.73
CA PRO A 363 -3.89 6.35 16.79
C PRO A 363 -3.68 5.53 18.08
N ARG A 364 -4.72 4.85 18.59
CA ARG A 364 -4.61 4.03 19.81
C ARG A 364 -3.62 2.86 19.70
N LEU A 365 -3.38 2.36 18.49
CA LEU A 365 -2.36 1.31 18.24
C LEU A 365 -0.94 1.89 18.24
N GLY A 366 -0.78 3.16 17.85
CA GLY A 366 0.49 3.88 17.89
C GLY A 366 1.02 4.05 19.32
N GLU A 367 0.15 4.36 20.28
CA GLU A 367 0.50 4.50 21.70
C GLU A 367 0.94 3.18 22.32
N ALA A 368 0.20 2.10 22.04
CA ALA A 368 0.47 0.77 22.58
C ALA A 368 1.74 0.11 22.00
N GLY A 369 2.18 0.51 20.79
CA GLY A 369 3.34 -0.05 20.10
C GLY A 369 3.10 -1.47 19.55
N LEU A 370 3.21 -1.60 18.22
CA LEU A 370 2.99 -2.85 17.48
C LEU A 370 4.24 -3.46 16.85
N ALA A 371 5.40 -2.81 16.97
CA ALA A 371 6.58 -3.23 16.23
C ALA A 371 7.04 -4.66 16.63
N GLN A 372 6.85 -5.60 15.70
CA GLN A 372 7.19 -7.02 15.84
C GLN A 372 7.82 -7.51 14.54
N LEU A 373 8.88 -8.32 14.64
CA LEU A 373 9.63 -8.78 13.47
C LEU A 373 8.99 -9.95 12.72
N SER A 374 7.99 -10.62 13.28
CA SER A 374 7.36 -11.77 12.63
C SER A 374 5.85 -11.60 12.52
N PRO A 375 5.23 -12.12 11.45
CA PRO A 375 3.77 -12.15 11.31
C PRO A 375 3.07 -12.76 12.53
N ARG A 376 3.52 -13.93 13.00
CA ARG A 376 3.00 -14.55 14.24
C ARG A 376 3.19 -13.66 15.48
N GLY A 377 4.31 -12.93 15.57
CA GLY A 377 4.58 -11.99 16.65
C GLY A 377 3.58 -10.83 16.66
N LEU A 378 3.34 -10.22 15.50
CA LEU A 378 2.37 -9.15 15.32
C LEU A 378 0.95 -9.63 15.67
N LYS A 379 0.53 -10.79 15.16
CA LYS A 379 -0.75 -11.43 15.49
C LYS A 379 -0.94 -11.56 17.01
N ARG A 380 0.03 -12.15 17.71
CA ARG A 380 -0.01 -12.29 19.18
C ARG A 380 -0.02 -10.96 19.92
N ARG A 381 0.63 -9.92 19.40
CA ARG A 381 0.60 -8.58 19.99
C ARG A 381 -0.79 -7.96 19.86
N LEU A 382 -1.41 -8.04 18.67
CA LEU A 382 -2.77 -7.55 18.44
C LEU A 382 -3.81 -8.27 19.32
N ALA A 383 -3.70 -9.59 19.45
CA ALA A 383 -4.55 -10.37 20.33
C ALA A 383 -4.42 -9.97 21.82
N ARG A 384 -3.18 -9.79 22.31
CA ARG A 384 -2.93 -9.31 23.69
C ARG A 384 -3.46 -7.90 23.97
N LEU A 385 -3.52 -7.06 22.95
CA LEU A 385 -4.13 -5.72 23.05
C LEU A 385 -5.67 -5.77 22.94
N GLY A 386 -6.27 -6.95 22.81
CA GLY A 386 -7.72 -7.11 22.64
C GLY A 386 -8.24 -6.62 21.29
N MET A 387 -7.34 -6.39 20.32
CA MET A 387 -7.63 -5.78 19.03
C MET A 387 -7.97 -6.79 17.93
N LEU A 388 -7.79 -8.08 18.20
CA LEU A 388 -8.00 -9.16 17.24
C LEU A 388 -9.04 -10.15 17.78
N ASP A 389 -10.07 -10.47 17.01
CA ASP A 389 -11.04 -11.49 17.41
C ASP A 389 -10.63 -12.87 16.89
N GLU A 390 -9.98 -13.67 17.74
CA GLU A 390 -9.56 -15.04 17.39
C GLU A 390 -10.67 -16.09 17.57
N ARG A 391 -11.77 -15.75 18.26
CA ARG A 391 -12.88 -16.69 18.53
C ARG A 391 -13.60 -17.13 17.24
N VAL A 392 -13.49 -16.33 16.19
CA VAL A 392 -14.02 -16.67 14.85
C VAL A 392 -13.39 -17.94 14.27
N LEU A 393 -12.25 -18.40 14.81
CA LEU A 393 -11.56 -19.62 14.37
C LEU A 393 -11.77 -20.82 15.31
N THR A 394 -12.60 -20.71 16.35
CA THR A 394 -12.85 -21.81 17.31
C THR A 394 -13.43 -23.04 16.61
N ASP A 395 -14.40 -22.84 15.71
CA ASP A 395 -14.87 -23.86 14.77
C ASP A 395 -14.37 -23.53 13.36
N ARG A 396 -13.44 -24.33 12.85
CA ARG A 396 -12.84 -24.12 11.52
C ARG A 396 -13.84 -24.30 10.37
N ASN A 397 -14.84 -25.17 10.51
CA ASN A 397 -15.84 -25.39 9.46
C ASN A 397 -16.79 -24.18 9.39
N ALA A 398 -17.27 -23.72 10.54
CA ALA A 398 -18.04 -22.48 10.62
C ALA A 398 -17.23 -21.29 10.10
N ALA A 399 -15.97 -21.16 10.50
CA ALA A 399 -15.06 -20.12 10.04
C ALA A 399 -14.90 -20.11 8.51
N GLN A 400 -14.82 -21.28 7.89
CA GLN A 400 -14.72 -21.40 6.44
C GLN A 400 -16.01 -20.94 5.75
N SER A 401 -17.17 -21.38 6.22
CA SER A 401 -18.47 -20.97 5.65
C SER A 401 -18.74 -19.46 5.76
N GLN A 402 -18.17 -18.80 6.77
CA GLN A 402 -18.36 -17.37 7.06
C GLN A 402 -17.23 -16.49 6.50
N GLY A 403 -16.26 -17.08 5.80
CA GLY A 403 -15.14 -16.34 5.19
C GLY A 403 -14.07 -15.85 6.17
N TYR A 404 -13.95 -16.46 7.36
CA TYR A 404 -12.89 -16.22 8.33
C TYR A 404 -11.68 -17.15 8.14
N TYR A 405 -11.86 -18.28 7.46
CA TYR A 405 -10.78 -19.21 7.15
C TYR A 405 -10.85 -19.68 5.70
N PHE A 406 -9.70 -19.67 5.00
CA PHE A 406 -9.58 -20.31 3.71
C PHE A 406 -8.64 -21.51 3.88
N ALA A 407 -9.23 -22.70 3.84
CA ALA A 407 -8.49 -23.94 4.03
C ALA A 407 -7.49 -24.16 2.90
N SER A 408 -6.37 -24.81 3.23
CA SER A 408 -5.46 -25.30 2.20
C SER A 408 -6.19 -26.33 1.33
N ALA A 409 -5.97 -26.26 0.02
CA ALA A 409 -6.49 -27.26 -0.91
C ALA A 409 -5.91 -28.67 -0.67
N ARG A 410 -4.86 -28.82 0.16
CA ARG A 410 -4.22 -30.12 0.45
C ARG A 410 -5.21 -31.19 0.93
N ASP A 411 -6.01 -30.87 1.94
CA ASP A 411 -6.91 -31.86 2.54
C ASP A 411 -8.07 -32.18 1.59
N HIS A 412 -8.55 -31.15 0.89
CA HIS A 412 -9.54 -31.32 -0.17
C HIS A 412 -9.02 -32.21 -1.31
N TYR A 413 -7.80 -31.99 -1.80
CA TYR A 413 -7.18 -32.84 -2.80
C TYR A 413 -6.99 -34.27 -2.31
N GLN A 414 -6.66 -34.48 -1.02
CA GLN A 414 -6.59 -35.82 -0.45
C GLN A 414 -7.97 -36.51 -0.42
N GLN A 415 -9.04 -35.78 -0.12
CA GLN A 415 -10.41 -36.30 -0.17
C GLN A 415 -10.80 -36.69 -1.60
N LEU A 416 -10.57 -35.81 -2.58
CA LEU A 416 -10.83 -36.10 -4.01
C LEU A 416 -10.03 -37.31 -4.49
N PHE A 417 -8.76 -37.38 -4.09
CA PHE A 417 -7.90 -38.53 -4.38
C PHE A 417 -8.45 -39.81 -3.78
N THR A 418 -8.94 -39.79 -2.53
CA THR A 418 -9.48 -40.97 -1.85
C THR A 418 -10.73 -41.51 -2.57
N VAL A 419 -11.62 -40.63 -3.03
CA VAL A 419 -12.79 -41.01 -3.84
C VAL A 419 -12.35 -41.71 -5.13
N ALA A 420 -11.45 -41.08 -5.89
CA ALA A 420 -10.97 -41.64 -7.15
C ALA A 420 -10.16 -42.93 -6.95
N ALA A 421 -9.34 -43.01 -5.90
CA ALA A 421 -8.53 -44.17 -5.56
C ALA A 421 -9.38 -45.39 -5.16
N THR A 422 -10.48 -45.16 -4.43
CA THR A 422 -11.40 -46.25 -4.02
C THR A 422 -12.10 -46.88 -5.23
N GLN A 423 -12.45 -46.06 -6.22
CA GLN A 423 -13.16 -46.54 -7.41
C GLN A 423 -12.21 -47.13 -8.47
N LEU A 424 -11.05 -46.52 -8.67
CA LEU A 424 -10.18 -46.79 -9.81
C LEU A 424 -8.90 -47.55 -9.44
N SER A 425 -8.67 -47.84 -8.16
CA SER A 425 -7.44 -48.48 -7.69
C SER A 425 -6.18 -47.76 -8.20
N LEU A 426 -6.15 -46.43 -7.99
CA LEU A 426 -5.09 -45.57 -8.52
C LEU A 426 -3.68 -46.05 -8.05
N PRO A 427 -2.64 -45.90 -8.88
CA PRO A 427 -1.28 -46.39 -8.63
C PRO A 427 -0.48 -45.51 -7.63
N ALA A 428 -1.16 -44.92 -6.64
CA ALA A 428 -0.55 -44.10 -5.61
C ALA A 428 -1.24 -44.35 -4.26
N ARG A 429 -0.51 -44.15 -3.16
CA ARG A 429 -1.06 -44.31 -1.79
C ARG A 429 -1.80 -43.07 -1.30
N ASP A 430 -1.34 -41.89 -1.71
CA ASP A 430 -1.88 -40.60 -1.30
C ASP A 430 -1.79 -39.58 -2.43
N VAL A 431 -2.42 -38.42 -2.25
CA VAL A 431 -2.44 -37.38 -3.29
C VAL A 431 -1.04 -36.86 -3.61
N ARG A 432 -0.11 -36.91 -2.65
CA ARG A 432 1.28 -36.48 -2.88
C ARG A 432 2.01 -37.46 -3.79
N GLY A 433 1.77 -38.76 -3.64
CA GLY A 433 2.26 -39.80 -4.55
C GLY A 433 1.69 -39.61 -5.94
N TRP A 434 0.37 -39.39 -6.03
CA TRP A 434 -0.32 -39.16 -7.31
C TRP A 434 0.24 -37.95 -8.07
N LEU A 435 0.33 -36.78 -7.42
CA LEU A 435 0.86 -35.55 -8.03
C LEU A 435 2.37 -35.59 -8.34
N LYS A 436 3.09 -36.64 -7.90
CA LYS A 436 4.50 -36.87 -8.23
C LYS A 436 4.69 -37.74 -9.48
N LEU A 437 3.70 -38.55 -9.85
CA LEU A 437 3.76 -39.34 -11.08
C LEU A 437 3.90 -38.41 -12.29
N PRO A 438 4.61 -38.81 -13.36
CA PRO A 438 4.53 -38.13 -14.65
C PRO A 438 3.11 -38.11 -15.20
N ALA A 439 2.76 -37.09 -15.98
CA ALA A 439 1.43 -36.90 -16.54
C ALA A 439 0.98 -38.07 -17.42
N GLU A 440 1.90 -38.64 -18.19
CA GLU A 440 1.65 -39.82 -19.02
C GLU A 440 1.28 -41.06 -18.20
N GLN A 441 1.81 -41.21 -16.98
CA GLN A 441 1.45 -42.33 -16.10
C GLN A 441 0.09 -42.14 -15.44
N ARG A 442 -0.36 -40.89 -15.31
CA ARG A 442 -1.71 -40.56 -14.81
C ARG A 442 -2.77 -40.77 -15.89
N ALA A 443 -2.45 -40.45 -17.15
CA ALA A 443 -3.37 -40.46 -18.29
C ALA A 443 -4.28 -41.69 -18.41
N PRO A 444 -3.79 -42.95 -18.25
CA PRO A 444 -4.61 -44.15 -18.42
C PRO A 444 -5.73 -44.30 -17.39
N TRP A 445 -5.73 -43.51 -16.32
CA TRP A 445 -6.72 -43.58 -15.23
C TRP A 445 -7.77 -42.46 -15.33
N LEU A 446 -7.46 -41.38 -16.03
CA LEU A 446 -8.23 -40.14 -16.00
C LEU A 446 -9.66 -40.31 -16.53
N LEU A 447 -9.85 -41.15 -17.55
CA LEU A 447 -11.11 -41.33 -18.25
C LEU A 447 -11.90 -42.59 -17.83
N LYS A 448 -11.47 -43.25 -16.74
CA LYS A 448 -12.09 -44.51 -16.26
C LYS A 448 -13.13 -44.30 -15.15
N GLY A 449 -13.22 -43.09 -14.61
CA GLY A 449 -14.12 -42.73 -13.50
C GLY A 449 -15.54 -42.43 -13.94
N ASP A 450 -16.48 -42.55 -13.00
CA ASP A 450 -17.78 -41.92 -13.13
C ASP A 450 -17.66 -40.38 -13.06
N LEU A 451 -18.77 -39.67 -13.20
CA LEU A 451 -18.79 -38.20 -13.18
C LEU A 451 -18.08 -37.62 -11.94
N ARG A 452 -18.26 -38.22 -10.76
CA ARG A 452 -17.69 -37.73 -9.50
C ARG A 452 -16.19 -37.96 -9.43
N ALA A 453 -15.71 -39.17 -9.77
CA ALA A 453 -14.29 -39.45 -9.79
C ALA A 453 -13.55 -38.68 -10.89
N SER A 454 -14.14 -38.58 -12.08
CA SER A 454 -13.60 -37.78 -13.19
C SER A 454 -13.50 -36.30 -12.83
N ALA A 455 -14.49 -35.75 -12.11
CA ALA A 455 -14.44 -34.36 -11.64
C ALA A 455 -13.35 -34.16 -10.58
N GLY A 456 -13.18 -35.14 -9.68
CA GLY A 456 -12.07 -35.14 -8.72
C GLY A 456 -10.71 -35.20 -9.41
N LEU A 457 -10.55 -36.08 -10.40
CA LEU A 457 -9.32 -36.22 -11.19
C LEU A 457 -9.00 -34.97 -12.01
N LEU A 458 -10.00 -34.26 -12.53
CA LEU A 458 -9.80 -32.95 -13.17
C LEU A 458 -9.16 -31.95 -12.21
N LEU A 459 -9.68 -31.82 -10.99
CA LEU A 459 -9.12 -30.89 -10.01
C LEU A 459 -7.71 -31.30 -9.56
N LEU A 460 -7.43 -32.61 -9.47
CA LEU A 460 -6.09 -33.12 -9.17
C LEU A 460 -5.11 -32.88 -10.32
N GLU A 461 -5.54 -33.03 -11.58
CA GLU A 461 -4.71 -32.76 -12.75
C GLU A 461 -4.40 -31.26 -12.87
N GLN A 462 -5.36 -30.39 -12.55
CA GLN A 462 -5.11 -28.94 -12.42
C GLN A 462 -4.11 -28.62 -11.32
N ALA A 463 -4.15 -29.34 -10.18
CA ALA A 463 -3.14 -29.20 -9.13
C ALA A 463 -1.75 -29.67 -9.61
N ALA A 464 -1.71 -30.72 -10.44
CA ALA A 464 -0.47 -31.20 -11.06
C ALA A 464 0.10 -30.15 -12.04
N GLN A 465 -0.75 -29.51 -12.84
CA GLN A 465 -0.40 -28.39 -13.73
C GLN A 465 0.28 -27.25 -12.96
N ARG A 466 -0.37 -26.72 -11.92
CA ARG A 466 0.18 -25.63 -11.08
C ARG A 466 1.55 -25.98 -10.50
N ARG A 467 1.74 -27.24 -10.10
CA ARG A 467 3.03 -27.73 -9.60
C ARG A 467 4.08 -27.85 -10.70
N ALA A 468 3.70 -28.28 -11.90
CA ALA A 468 4.58 -28.32 -13.06
C ALA A 468 5.02 -26.90 -13.47
N GLU A 469 4.11 -25.94 -13.49
CA GLU A 469 4.39 -24.52 -13.75
C GLU A 469 5.37 -23.92 -12.73
N LEU A 470 5.19 -24.19 -11.43
CA LEU A 470 6.15 -23.76 -10.41
C LEU A 470 7.56 -24.30 -10.67
N ARG A 471 7.68 -25.60 -11.00
CA ARG A 471 8.97 -26.21 -11.34
C ARG A 471 9.57 -25.61 -12.62
N ALA A 472 8.74 -25.35 -13.63
CA ALA A 472 9.13 -24.72 -14.87
C ALA A 472 9.68 -23.30 -14.61
N ARG A 473 8.99 -22.51 -13.78
CA ARG A 473 9.47 -21.18 -13.34
C ARG A 473 10.82 -21.26 -12.65
N ASP A 474 11.03 -22.23 -11.76
CA ASP A 474 12.32 -22.42 -11.09
C ASP A 474 13.46 -22.78 -12.06
N VAL A 475 13.17 -23.58 -13.10
CA VAL A 475 14.14 -23.91 -14.16
C VAL A 475 14.45 -22.70 -15.02
N LEU A 476 13.42 -22.01 -15.54
CA LEU A 476 13.57 -20.81 -16.36
C LEU A 476 14.32 -19.73 -15.61
N LYS A 477 14.03 -19.53 -14.33
CA LYS A 477 14.77 -18.62 -13.46
C LYS A 477 16.27 -18.93 -13.48
N ARG A 478 16.68 -20.19 -13.29
CA ARG A 478 18.10 -20.58 -13.33
C ARG A 478 18.72 -20.36 -14.71
N GLN A 479 18.00 -20.65 -15.79
CA GLN A 479 18.48 -20.44 -17.17
C GLN A 479 18.65 -18.95 -17.49
N LEU A 480 17.65 -18.12 -17.21
CA LEU A 480 17.68 -16.68 -17.44
C LEU A 480 18.74 -15.98 -16.57
N LEU A 481 19.01 -16.51 -15.37
CA LEU A 481 20.13 -16.06 -14.54
C LEU A 481 21.49 -16.37 -15.16
N ALA A 482 21.68 -17.57 -15.70
CA ALA A 482 22.91 -17.94 -16.38
C ALA A 482 23.09 -17.18 -17.70
N ALA A 483 21.99 -16.86 -18.39
CA ALA A 483 21.96 -16.14 -19.67
C ALA A 483 21.57 -14.66 -19.49
N ALA A 484 22.31 -13.94 -18.63
CA ALA A 484 21.97 -12.58 -18.24
C ALA A 484 21.85 -11.57 -19.40
N ASN A 485 22.45 -11.85 -20.56
CA ASN A 485 22.45 -10.96 -21.73
C ASN A 485 21.54 -11.44 -22.88
N SER A 486 20.78 -12.54 -22.69
CA SER A 486 19.89 -13.06 -23.73
C SER A 486 18.76 -12.07 -24.07
N ALA A 487 18.14 -12.23 -25.24
CA ALA A 487 17.02 -11.39 -25.66
C ALA A 487 15.81 -11.54 -24.73
N GLU A 488 15.58 -12.73 -24.21
CA GLU A 488 14.49 -13.08 -23.29
C GLU A 488 14.74 -12.50 -21.91
N THR A 489 15.97 -12.58 -21.40
CA THR A 489 16.33 -11.93 -20.14
C THR A 489 16.18 -10.41 -20.25
N ARG A 490 16.56 -9.80 -21.38
CA ARG A 490 16.33 -8.38 -21.64
C ARG A 490 14.83 -8.04 -21.75
N SER A 491 14.05 -8.86 -22.45
CA SER A 491 12.60 -8.68 -22.59
C SER A 491 11.88 -8.80 -21.25
N LEU A 492 12.22 -9.82 -20.46
CA LEU A 492 11.71 -10.01 -19.12
C LEU A 492 12.11 -8.85 -18.21
N ARG A 493 13.37 -8.40 -18.22
CA ARG A 493 13.77 -7.19 -17.47
C ARG A 493 13.00 -5.95 -17.91
N GLY A 494 12.74 -5.79 -19.20
CA GLY A 494 11.92 -4.70 -19.75
C GLY A 494 10.50 -4.73 -19.21
N LEU A 495 9.83 -5.89 -19.25
CA LEU A 495 8.48 -6.07 -18.70
C LEU A 495 8.45 -5.95 -17.18
N LEU A 496 9.50 -6.35 -16.48
CA LEU A 496 9.65 -6.20 -15.04
C LEU A 496 9.90 -4.73 -14.64
N ALA A 497 10.64 -3.98 -15.46
CA ALA A 497 10.82 -2.55 -15.27
C ALA A 497 9.51 -1.80 -15.53
N GLN A 498 8.80 -2.12 -16.62
CA GLN A 498 7.50 -1.54 -16.95
C GLN A 498 6.46 -1.89 -15.88
N SER A 499 6.38 -3.15 -15.45
CA SER A 499 5.49 -3.53 -14.35
C SER A 499 5.93 -2.95 -13.01
N GLY A 500 7.24 -2.77 -12.80
CA GLY A 500 7.80 -2.09 -11.64
C GLY A 500 7.39 -0.62 -11.51
N GLN A 501 7.04 0.05 -12.61
CA GLN A 501 6.45 1.41 -12.60
C GLN A 501 5.07 1.41 -11.93
N TRP A 502 4.24 0.37 -12.15
CA TRP A 502 2.97 0.20 -11.43
C TRP A 502 3.16 0.03 -9.92
N LEU A 503 4.33 -0.42 -9.52
CA LEU A 503 4.56 -0.73 -8.12
C LEU A 503 5.09 0.46 -7.34
N ARG A 504 5.49 1.51 -8.06
CA ARG A 504 5.83 2.83 -7.51
C ARG A 504 4.89 3.86 -8.11
N PRO A 505 3.59 3.82 -7.77
CA PRO A 505 2.56 4.62 -8.44
C PRO A 505 2.86 6.12 -8.38
N GLY A 506 3.56 6.58 -7.33
CA GLY A 506 4.03 7.97 -7.21
C GLY A 506 4.91 8.48 -8.35
N THR A 507 5.52 7.59 -9.15
CA THR A 507 6.35 7.96 -10.32
C THR A 507 5.61 7.97 -11.64
N LEU A 508 4.32 7.62 -11.67
CA LEU A 508 3.51 7.64 -12.90
C LEU A 508 3.06 9.06 -13.29
N LEU A 509 3.20 10.02 -12.38
CA LEU A 509 2.81 11.42 -12.54
C LEU A 509 4.03 12.33 -12.25
N GLN A 510 5.12 12.17 -13.03
CA GLN A 510 6.39 12.85 -12.73
C GLN A 510 6.31 14.39 -12.82
N ASP A 511 5.40 14.91 -13.64
CA ASP A 511 5.24 16.35 -13.87
C ASP A 511 4.00 16.94 -13.14
N GLY A 512 3.35 16.18 -12.24
CA GLY A 512 2.04 16.54 -11.68
C GLY A 512 1.94 16.43 -10.15
N GLY A 513 1.77 17.58 -9.50
CA GLY A 513 1.27 17.70 -8.12
C GLY A 513 2.08 17.00 -7.02
N TYR A 514 1.47 16.87 -5.85
CA TYR A 514 2.04 16.19 -4.68
C TYR A 514 0.94 15.48 -3.88
N GLY A 515 1.33 14.60 -2.95
CA GLY A 515 0.39 13.86 -2.10
C GLY A 515 -0.49 12.89 -2.90
N LEU A 516 -1.76 12.77 -2.53
CA LEU A 516 -2.74 11.99 -3.31
C LEU A 516 -3.04 12.68 -4.66
N PRO A 517 -3.18 11.94 -5.76
CA PRO A 517 -3.60 12.51 -7.03
C PRO A 517 -5.05 13.00 -6.95
N LEU A 518 -5.32 14.20 -7.44
CA LEU A 518 -6.67 14.79 -7.51
C LEU A 518 -7.31 14.57 -8.88
N GLY A 519 -8.53 15.08 -9.10
CA GLY A 519 -9.38 14.75 -10.26
C GLY A 519 -8.65 14.73 -11.61
N ASP A 520 -8.05 15.85 -12.01
CA ASP A 520 -7.36 15.95 -13.30
C ASP A 520 -6.16 15.00 -13.40
N GLU A 521 -5.40 14.83 -12.31
CA GLU A 521 -4.29 13.89 -12.22
C GLU A 521 -4.76 12.44 -12.34
N GLN A 522 -5.92 12.11 -11.75
CA GLN A 522 -6.53 10.78 -11.81
C GLN A 522 -7.04 10.43 -13.21
N VAL A 523 -7.54 11.40 -13.98
CA VAL A 523 -7.96 11.20 -15.37
C VAL A 523 -6.75 10.82 -16.24
N LEU A 524 -5.66 11.59 -16.15
CA LEU A 524 -4.41 11.32 -16.86
C LEU A 524 -3.84 9.96 -16.49
N LEU A 525 -3.80 9.67 -15.18
CA LEU A 525 -3.33 8.41 -14.65
C LEU A 525 -4.17 7.22 -15.16
N SER A 526 -5.50 7.33 -15.15
CA SER A 526 -6.38 6.25 -15.60
C SER A 526 -6.14 5.91 -17.08
N ALA A 527 -5.96 6.93 -17.93
CA ALA A 527 -5.64 6.75 -19.35
C ALA A 527 -4.25 6.12 -19.57
N ALA A 528 -3.25 6.55 -18.80
CA ALA A 528 -1.90 5.99 -18.86
C ALA A 528 -1.87 4.52 -18.41
N VAL A 529 -2.57 4.20 -17.31
CA VAL A 529 -2.70 2.85 -16.76
C VAL A 529 -3.41 1.92 -17.75
N ALA A 530 -4.50 2.37 -18.36
CA ALA A 530 -5.22 1.59 -19.36
C ALA A 530 -4.36 1.30 -20.60
N THR A 531 -3.70 2.32 -21.15
CA THR A 531 -2.84 2.18 -22.34
C THR A 531 -1.72 1.18 -22.10
N ALA A 532 -1.00 1.32 -20.99
CA ALA A 532 0.14 0.44 -20.74
C ALA A 532 -0.29 -0.96 -20.26
N SER A 533 -1.46 -1.12 -19.61
CA SER A 533 -2.04 -2.46 -19.38
C SER A 533 -2.36 -3.17 -20.68
N ALA A 534 -2.97 -2.46 -21.65
CA ALA A 534 -3.29 -3.02 -22.98
C ALA A 534 -2.04 -3.46 -23.76
N GLN A 535 -0.88 -2.84 -23.50
CA GLN A 535 0.40 -3.26 -24.07
C GLN A 535 1.08 -4.38 -23.27
N ALA A 536 1.02 -4.33 -21.94
CA ALA A 536 1.72 -5.26 -21.07
C ALA A 536 1.13 -6.67 -21.11
N VAL A 537 -0.20 -6.82 -21.10
CA VAL A 537 -0.89 -8.12 -21.12
C VAL A 537 -0.45 -9.00 -22.31
N PRO A 538 -0.54 -8.56 -23.58
CA PRO A 538 -0.10 -9.39 -24.70
C PRO A 538 1.42 -9.63 -24.69
N ALA A 539 2.22 -8.69 -24.17
CA ALA A 539 3.67 -8.88 -24.08
C ALA A 539 4.05 -9.95 -23.04
N TRP A 540 3.37 -9.99 -21.89
CA TRP A 540 3.52 -11.05 -20.89
C TRP A 540 3.07 -12.41 -21.45
N GLN A 541 1.97 -12.46 -22.19
CA GLN A 541 1.50 -13.67 -22.86
C GLN A 541 2.52 -14.18 -23.89
N ALA A 542 3.04 -13.29 -24.75
CA ALA A 542 4.06 -13.65 -25.74
C ALA A 542 5.35 -14.16 -25.09
N LEU A 543 5.81 -13.51 -24.02
CA LEU A 543 6.99 -13.95 -23.28
C LEU A 543 6.78 -15.34 -22.65
N ARG A 544 5.60 -15.62 -22.07
CA ARG A 544 5.28 -16.94 -21.52
C ARG A 544 5.38 -18.04 -22.58
N VAL A 545 4.85 -17.79 -23.78
CA VAL A 545 4.94 -18.75 -24.91
C VAL A 545 6.40 -18.98 -25.32
N GLN A 546 7.18 -17.91 -25.46
CA GLN A 546 8.61 -18.01 -25.79
C GLN A 546 9.39 -18.78 -24.72
N LEU A 547 9.19 -18.46 -23.44
CA LEU A 547 9.86 -19.13 -22.33
C LEU A 547 9.45 -20.61 -22.23
N ARG A 548 8.20 -20.97 -22.52
CA ARG A 548 7.77 -22.38 -22.57
C ARG A 548 8.59 -23.16 -23.59
N GLN A 549 8.93 -22.59 -24.74
CA GLN A 549 9.77 -23.25 -25.75
C GLN A 549 11.22 -23.47 -25.28
N GLN A 550 11.72 -22.68 -24.34
CA GLN A 550 13.09 -22.78 -23.81
C GLN A 550 13.26 -23.74 -22.64
N LEU A 551 12.15 -24.22 -22.06
CA LEU A 551 12.19 -25.26 -21.04
C LEU A 551 12.91 -26.50 -21.57
N PRO A 552 13.63 -27.27 -20.75
CA PRO A 552 14.19 -28.53 -21.20
C PRO A 552 13.08 -29.49 -21.66
N ALA A 553 13.40 -30.39 -22.60
CA ALA A 553 12.42 -31.22 -23.30
C ALA A 553 11.47 -31.96 -22.35
N GLN A 554 12.02 -32.60 -21.32
CA GLN A 554 11.26 -33.32 -20.30
C GLN A 554 10.19 -32.44 -19.61
N GLN A 555 10.50 -31.18 -19.29
CA GLN A 555 9.53 -30.28 -18.65
C GLN A 555 8.46 -29.81 -19.63
N ARG A 556 8.81 -29.59 -20.91
CA ARG A 556 7.82 -29.25 -21.95
C ARG A 556 6.85 -30.41 -22.19
N GLU A 557 7.38 -31.61 -22.38
CA GLU A 557 6.62 -32.84 -22.59
C GLU A 557 5.67 -33.11 -21.42
N GLU A 558 6.13 -32.97 -20.16
CA GLU A 558 5.26 -33.09 -18.99
C GLU A 558 4.13 -32.07 -19.01
N MET A 559 4.39 -30.80 -19.38
CA MET A 559 3.35 -29.77 -19.46
C MET A 559 2.36 -30.04 -20.60
N ASP A 560 2.85 -30.43 -21.77
CA ASP A 560 2.01 -30.75 -22.93
C ASP A 560 1.11 -31.97 -22.64
N ALA A 561 1.64 -32.98 -21.95
CA ALA A 561 0.88 -34.14 -21.50
C ALA A 561 -0.19 -33.76 -20.45
N ILE A 562 0.10 -32.84 -19.52
CA ILE A 562 -0.90 -32.32 -18.57
C ILE A 562 -2.02 -31.58 -19.30
N ASP A 563 -1.67 -30.72 -20.27
CA ASP A 563 -2.66 -29.96 -21.03
C ASP A 563 -3.56 -30.91 -21.85
N ALA A 564 -2.98 -31.96 -22.45
CA ALA A 564 -3.74 -33.02 -23.13
C ALA A 564 -4.67 -33.79 -22.17
N ASN A 565 -4.17 -34.16 -20.98
CA ASN A 565 -4.95 -34.81 -19.93
C ASN A 565 -6.15 -33.96 -19.49
N LEU A 566 -5.94 -32.66 -19.26
CA LEU A 566 -6.98 -31.72 -18.89
C LEU A 566 -8.04 -31.56 -19.99
N ALA A 567 -7.62 -31.45 -21.25
CA ALA A 567 -8.53 -31.37 -22.39
C ALA A 567 -9.39 -32.64 -22.51
N ALA A 568 -8.77 -33.82 -22.40
CA ALA A 568 -9.46 -35.11 -22.46
C ALA A 568 -10.47 -35.28 -21.30
N LEU A 569 -10.07 -34.95 -20.06
CA LEU A 569 -10.95 -34.96 -18.90
C LEU A 569 -12.12 -33.99 -19.05
N GLY A 570 -11.86 -32.77 -19.51
CA GLY A 570 -12.90 -31.77 -19.75
C GLY A 570 -13.92 -32.21 -20.80
N ALA A 571 -13.46 -32.84 -21.88
CA ALA A 571 -14.35 -33.42 -22.90
C ALA A 571 -15.17 -34.59 -22.34
N HIS A 572 -14.53 -35.51 -21.62
CA HIS A 572 -15.18 -36.67 -21.02
C HIS A 572 -16.25 -36.28 -20.02
N LEU A 573 -15.98 -35.30 -19.14
CA LEU A 573 -16.95 -34.78 -18.19
C LEU A 573 -18.16 -34.14 -18.86
N ARG A 574 -17.97 -33.40 -19.95
CA ARG A 574 -19.09 -32.85 -20.73
C ARG A 574 -19.95 -33.96 -21.33
N THR A 575 -19.34 -35.03 -21.85
CA THR A 575 -20.08 -36.20 -22.35
C THR A 575 -20.85 -36.92 -21.24
N GLN A 576 -20.22 -37.14 -20.07
CA GLN A 576 -20.87 -37.77 -18.93
C GLN A 576 -22.03 -36.93 -18.38
N ALA A 577 -21.88 -35.61 -18.35
CA ALA A 577 -22.92 -34.67 -17.89
C ALA A 577 -24.09 -34.52 -18.90
N ALA A 578 -23.85 -34.82 -20.19
CA ALA A 578 -24.87 -34.79 -21.23
C ALA A 578 -25.70 -36.10 -21.33
N GLY A 579 -25.29 -37.17 -20.64
CA GLY A 579 -26.08 -38.39 -20.53
C GLY A 579 -27.28 -38.21 -19.58
N PRO A 580 -28.46 -38.82 -19.85
CA PRO A 580 -29.58 -38.78 -18.92
C PRO A 580 -29.15 -39.39 -17.57
N ALA A 581 -29.65 -38.83 -16.46
CA ALA A 581 -29.44 -39.35 -15.12
C ALA A 581 -30.13 -40.73 -14.95
N THR A 582 -29.56 -41.77 -15.54
CA THR A 582 -30.03 -43.15 -15.38
C THR A 582 -29.38 -43.74 -14.13
N GLY A 583 -30.07 -43.64 -13.00
CA GLY A 583 -29.61 -44.30 -11.77
C GLY A 583 -30.28 -43.92 -10.45
N ALA A 584 -31.41 -43.21 -10.44
CA ALA A 584 -32.27 -43.19 -9.26
C ALA A 584 -33.32 -44.31 -9.41
N ALA A 585 -32.90 -45.55 -9.16
CA ALA A 585 -33.86 -46.58 -8.79
C ALA A 585 -34.37 -46.20 -7.39
N VAL A 586 -35.54 -45.58 -7.36
CA VAL A 586 -36.40 -45.53 -6.18
C VAL A 586 -36.66 -46.98 -5.77
N ARG A 587 -36.07 -47.40 -4.64
CA ARG A 587 -36.67 -48.28 -3.64
C ARG A 587 -35.97 -48.12 -2.31
#